data_AF-A0A938NFY5-F1
#
_entry.id   AF-A0A938NFY5-F1
#
_cell.length_a   1.000
_cell.length_b   1.000
_cell.length_c   1.000
_cell.angle_alpha   90.00
_cell.angle_beta   90.00
_cell.angle_gamma   90.00
#
_symmetry.space_group_name_H-M   'P 1'
#
loop_
_entity.id
_entity.type
_entity.pdbx_description
1 polymer ?
#
loop_
_entity_poly.entity_id
_entity_poly.type
_entity_poly.pdbx_seq_one_letter_code
_entity_poly.pdbx_strand_id
1 'polypeptide(L)'
;MCGDHDQRRSGAWLRRLILPVAIALPSVAAAQGDWTTRFLLPGADHWVYATTVFNGDLVIGGDFRLVDDCPADRVARFDGTRWAPLGAGFNGIVRCLYVFDGVLYAGGDFESSGTTAVNRVARWDGASWRPLGGGITGQGARVYTLLGHRQQLLV
;
A
#
# COMPACT_ATOMS: atom_id res chain seq x y z
N MET A 1 8.48 -73.04 -59.66
CA MET A 1 7.49 -74.00 -59.10
C MET A 1 7.96 -74.36 -57.69
N CYS A 2 7.03 -74.32 -56.71
CA CYS A 2 7.18 -74.24 -55.24
C CYS A 2 7.78 -72.89 -54.75
N GLY A 3 7.10 -72.02 -53.97
CA GLY A 3 5.98 -72.17 -53.02
C GLY A 3 6.57 -72.13 -51.60
N ASP A 4 6.87 -70.94 -51.05
CA ASP A 4 6.05 -70.14 -50.11
C ASP A 4 6.31 -70.49 -48.62
N HIS A 5 6.77 -69.50 -47.85
CA HIS A 5 6.30 -69.16 -46.49
C HIS A 5 7.14 -68.03 -45.87
N ASP A 6 6.72 -66.81 -46.18
CA ASP A 6 6.07 -65.87 -45.26
C ASP A 6 6.71 -65.36 -43.94
N GLN A 7 6.51 -64.04 -43.75
CA GLN A 7 6.46 -63.20 -42.55
C GLN A 7 7.77 -62.77 -41.81
N ARG A 8 8.10 -61.46 -41.92
CA ARG A 8 7.81 -60.39 -40.90
C ARG A 8 8.78 -59.20 -40.99
N ARG A 9 8.21 -58.01 -40.74
CA ARG A 9 8.80 -56.67 -40.45
C ARG A 9 9.02 -55.84 -41.72
N SER A 10 8.37 -54.69 -41.93
CA SER A 10 7.70 -53.78 -40.99
C SER A 10 6.82 -52.81 -41.80
N GLY A 11 5.54 -52.69 -41.43
CA GLY A 11 4.59 -51.79 -42.06
C GLY A 11 4.94 -50.32 -41.83
N ALA A 12 5.05 -49.58 -42.92
CA ALA A 12 5.03 -48.12 -42.93
C ALA A 12 3.59 -47.63 -42.67
N TRP A 13 3.39 -46.86 -41.61
CA TRP A 13 2.14 -46.13 -41.36
C TRP A 13 2.41 -44.63 -41.50
N LEU A 14 1.79 -44.02 -42.52
CA LEU A 14 1.76 -42.57 -42.74
C LEU A 14 1.06 -41.88 -41.57
N ARG A 15 1.79 -41.05 -40.81
CA ARG A 15 1.20 -40.04 -39.93
C ARG A 15 1.17 -38.71 -40.65
N ARG A 16 0.02 -38.35 -41.22
CA ARG A 16 -0.26 -36.99 -41.68
C ARG A 16 -0.25 -36.05 -40.47
N LEU A 17 0.75 -35.18 -40.38
CA LEU A 17 0.73 -34.04 -39.44
C LEU A 17 -0.15 -32.94 -40.05
N ILE A 18 -1.30 -32.67 -39.44
CA ILE A 18 -2.02 -31.41 -39.63
C ILE A 18 -1.51 -30.50 -38.52
N LEU A 19 -0.72 -29.48 -38.88
CA LEU A 19 -0.38 -28.40 -37.96
C LEU A 19 -1.62 -27.51 -37.80
N PRO A 20 -2.16 -27.28 -36.59
CA PRO A 20 -3.16 -26.25 -36.42
C PRO A 20 -2.47 -24.89 -36.59
N VAL A 21 -3.06 -24.04 -37.43
CA VAL A 21 -2.74 -22.61 -37.44
C VAL A 21 -3.23 -22.06 -36.09
N ALA A 22 -2.31 -21.83 -35.17
CA ALA A 22 -2.62 -21.16 -33.92
C ALA A 22 -2.81 -19.67 -34.21
N ILE A 23 -4.07 -19.23 -34.33
CA ILE A 23 -4.41 -17.80 -34.23
C ILE A 23 -4.25 -17.45 -32.76
N ALA A 24 -3.16 -16.76 -32.41
CA ALA A 24 -3.00 -16.17 -31.09
C ALA A 24 -4.05 -15.06 -30.95
N LEU A 25 -5.17 -15.37 -30.28
CA LEU A 25 -6.03 -14.33 -29.73
C LEU A 25 -5.17 -13.47 -28.80
N PRO A 26 -5.33 -12.14 -28.77
CA PRO A 26 -4.68 -11.35 -27.73
C PRO A 26 -5.06 -12.02 -26.41
N SER A 27 -4.06 -12.50 -25.68
CA SER A 27 -4.30 -12.97 -24.32
C SER A 27 -4.99 -11.82 -23.63
N VAL A 28 -6.21 -12.02 -23.16
CA VAL A 28 -6.81 -11.12 -22.18
C VAL A 28 -5.90 -11.25 -20.96
N ALA A 29 -4.83 -10.46 -20.94
CA ALA A 29 -3.99 -10.29 -19.77
C ALA A 29 -4.95 -9.74 -18.73
N ALA A 30 -5.22 -10.60 -17.76
CA ALA A 30 -6.38 -10.49 -16.92
C ALA A 30 -6.40 -9.12 -16.24
N ALA A 31 -7.48 -8.37 -16.42
CA ALA A 31 -7.92 -7.39 -15.43
C ALA A 31 -8.50 -8.15 -14.21
N GLN A 32 -7.71 -9.06 -13.64
CA GLN A 32 -7.94 -9.66 -12.33
C GLN A 32 -7.01 -8.94 -11.39
N GLY A 33 -7.56 -8.29 -10.36
CA GLY A 33 -6.78 -7.49 -9.41
C GLY A 33 -5.54 -8.25 -8.96
N ASP A 34 -4.38 -7.73 -9.37
CA ASP A 34 -3.07 -8.25 -9.02
C ASP A 34 -2.85 -8.04 -7.52
N TRP A 35 -3.29 -9.01 -6.72
CA TRP A 35 -2.95 -9.06 -5.30
C TRP A 35 -1.45 -9.29 -5.18
N THR A 36 -0.75 -8.31 -4.61
CA THR A 36 0.69 -8.40 -4.37
C THR A 36 0.98 -8.58 -2.89
N THR A 37 1.97 -9.43 -2.60
CA THR A 37 2.52 -9.65 -1.27
C THR A 37 3.70 -8.74 -0.97
N ARG A 38 3.94 -7.69 -1.76
CA ARG A 38 5.12 -6.81 -1.61
C ARG A 38 5.25 -6.12 -0.24
N PHE A 39 4.20 -6.17 0.58
CA PHE A 39 4.17 -5.66 1.95
C PHE A 39 4.23 -6.78 3.00
N LEU A 40 4.49 -8.03 2.59
CA LEU A 40 4.70 -9.16 3.49
C LEU A 40 6.18 -9.22 3.90
N LEU A 41 6.44 -8.68 5.09
CA LEU A 41 7.61 -8.84 5.94
C LEU A 41 8.95 -8.18 5.47
N PRO A 42 9.57 -7.36 6.34
CA PRO A 42 9.18 -7.15 7.74
C PRO A 42 7.91 -6.33 8.03
N GLY A 43 7.21 -5.65 7.13
CA GLY A 43 5.95 -4.93 7.48
C GLY A 43 6.09 -3.95 8.67
N ALA A 44 4.98 -3.39 9.15
CA ALA A 44 5.00 -2.54 10.35
C ALA A 44 5.15 -3.38 11.63
N ASP A 45 5.96 -2.94 12.59
CA ASP A 45 6.24 -3.65 13.85
C ASP A 45 5.08 -3.63 14.86
N HIS A 46 4.11 -2.74 14.66
CA HIS A 46 2.83 -2.67 15.39
C HIS A 46 1.67 -2.34 14.44
N TRP A 47 0.48 -2.17 15.00
CA TRP A 47 -0.74 -1.89 14.26
C TRP A 47 -0.66 -0.63 13.40
N VAL A 48 -1.05 -0.80 12.14
CA VAL A 48 -1.42 0.28 11.22
C VAL A 48 -2.92 0.52 11.39
N TYR A 49 -3.31 1.74 11.76
CA TYR A 49 -4.70 2.13 11.95
C TYR A 49 -5.26 2.92 10.78
N ALA A 50 -4.40 3.61 10.04
CA ALA A 50 -4.79 4.51 8.96
C ALA A 50 -3.92 4.32 7.74
N THR A 51 -4.52 4.43 6.56
CA THR A 51 -3.81 4.47 5.28
C THR A 51 -4.44 5.54 4.38
N THR A 52 -3.62 6.20 3.56
CA THR A 52 -4.10 7.11 2.53
C THR A 52 -3.07 7.21 1.40
N VAL A 53 -3.44 7.83 0.28
CA VAL A 53 -2.49 8.15 -0.79
C VAL A 53 -2.29 9.65 -0.83
N PHE A 54 -1.04 10.09 -0.78
CA PHE A 54 -0.68 11.50 -0.82
C PHE A 54 0.48 11.71 -1.80
N ASN A 55 0.28 12.56 -2.81
CA ASN A 55 1.26 12.83 -3.87
C ASN A 55 1.79 11.58 -4.60
N GLY A 56 0.97 10.54 -4.72
CA GLY A 56 1.35 9.27 -5.35
C GLY A 56 1.97 8.24 -4.41
N ASP A 57 2.35 8.64 -3.20
CA ASP A 57 2.91 7.75 -2.19
C ASP A 57 1.81 7.17 -1.31
N LEU A 58 1.94 5.90 -0.94
CA LEU A 58 1.12 5.30 0.13
C LEU A 58 1.62 5.84 1.47
N VAL A 59 0.74 6.45 2.26
CA VAL A 59 1.05 6.90 3.61
C VAL A 59 0.29 6.04 4.60
N ILE A 60 0.99 5.58 5.64
CA ILE A 60 0.42 4.79 6.73
C ILE A 60 0.60 5.50 8.06
N GLY A 61 -0.36 5.33 8.96
CA GLY A 61 -0.36 5.85 10.31
C GLY A 61 -0.79 4.77 11.31
N GLY A 62 -0.18 4.75 12.49
CA GLY A 62 -0.44 3.68 13.46
C GLY A 62 0.21 3.87 14.82
N ASP A 63 0.53 2.76 15.49
CA ASP A 63 1.36 2.72 16.70
C ASP A 63 2.75 2.07 16.47
N PHE A 64 3.13 1.93 15.21
CA PHE A 64 4.44 1.41 14.81
C PHE A 64 5.57 2.41 15.10
N ARG A 65 6.77 1.86 15.24
CA ARG A 65 8.04 2.59 15.27
C ARG A 65 9.00 2.17 14.17
N LEU A 66 8.68 1.07 13.49
CA LEU A 66 9.49 0.50 12.44
C LEU A 66 8.57 -0.05 11.34
N VAL A 67 8.91 0.21 10.08
CA VAL A 67 8.25 -0.40 8.92
C VAL A 67 9.33 -0.97 8.02
N ASP A 68 9.31 -2.28 7.82
CA ASP A 68 10.46 -3.03 7.31
C ASP A 68 11.72 -2.74 8.16
N ASP A 69 12.79 -2.24 7.54
CA ASP A 69 14.01 -1.80 8.23
C ASP A 69 14.10 -0.27 8.36
N CYS A 70 12.99 0.44 8.14
CA CYS A 70 12.93 1.90 8.17
C CYS A 70 12.34 2.40 9.50
N PRO A 71 13.14 3.04 10.39
CA PRO A 71 12.61 3.68 11.58
C PRO A 71 11.65 4.81 11.20
N ALA A 72 10.43 4.74 11.71
CA ALA A 72 9.39 5.71 11.44
C ALA A 72 8.43 5.78 12.63
N ASP A 73 8.39 6.94 13.30
CA ASP A 73 7.54 7.14 14.47
C ASP A 73 6.08 7.37 14.06
N ARG A 74 5.34 6.27 13.91
CA ARG A 74 3.88 6.21 13.75
C ARG A 74 3.31 6.78 12.46
N VAL A 75 4.15 7.31 11.58
CA VAL A 75 3.78 7.72 10.23
C VAL A 75 4.93 7.51 9.26
N ALA A 76 4.63 6.84 8.15
CA ALA A 76 5.59 6.48 7.11
C ALA A 76 4.95 6.62 5.74
N ARG A 77 5.78 6.84 4.72
CA ARG A 77 5.35 6.84 3.32
C ARG A 77 6.12 5.81 2.50
N PHE A 78 5.49 5.31 1.45
CA PHE A 78 6.05 4.36 0.49
C PHE A 78 5.92 4.92 -0.92
N ASP A 79 7.07 5.10 -1.58
CA ASP A 79 7.18 5.71 -2.92
C ASP A 79 6.93 4.71 -4.07
N GLY A 80 6.47 3.50 -3.75
CA GLY A 80 6.36 2.39 -4.70
C GLY A 80 7.55 1.44 -4.67
N THR A 81 8.68 1.85 -4.08
CA THR A 81 9.91 1.05 -3.98
C THR A 81 10.42 0.89 -2.56
N ARG A 82 10.33 1.93 -1.71
CA ARG A 82 10.88 1.92 -0.34
C ARG A 82 10.02 2.72 0.63
N TRP A 83 10.12 2.35 1.90
CA TRP A 83 9.58 3.14 3.01
C TRP A 83 10.52 4.28 3.38
N ALA A 84 9.94 5.38 3.86
CA ALA A 84 10.62 6.49 4.47
C ALA A 84 9.75 7.09 5.60
N PRO A 85 10.36 7.65 6.67
CA PRO A 85 9.60 8.39 7.66
C PRO A 85 8.98 9.64 7.01
N LEU A 86 7.80 10.03 7.49
CA LEU A 86 7.16 11.28 7.07
C LEU A 86 7.32 12.35 8.16
N GLY A 87 8.39 13.13 8.02
CA GLY A 87 8.81 14.10 9.04
C GLY A 87 9.39 13.44 10.28
N ALA A 88 9.31 14.12 11.42
CA ALA A 88 9.78 13.61 12.71
C ALA A 88 8.82 12.59 13.36
N GLY A 89 7.70 12.26 12.70
CA GLY A 89 6.67 11.38 13.25
C GLY A 89 5.93 11.96 14.45
N PHE A 90 5.31 11.10 15.26
CA PHE A 90 4.45 11.50 16.38
C PHE A 90 4.79 10.77 17.67
N ASN A 91 4.62 11.46 18.81
CA ASN A 91 4.84 10.89 20.14
C ASN A 91 3.70 9.98 20.64
N GLY A 92 2.60 9.88 19.89
CA GLY A 92 1.41 9.07 20.20
C GLY A 92 0.71 8.56 18.95
N ILE A 93 -0.23 7.63 19.14
CA ILE A 93 -0.88 6.86 18.07
C ILE A 93 -1.50 7.78 17.02
N VAL A 94 -1.23 7.50 15.74
CA VAL A 94 -1.97 8.08 14.62
C VAL A 94 -3.16 7.17 14.31
N ARG A 95 -4.38 7.70 14.46
CA ARG A 95 -5.62 6.93 14.30
C ARG A 95 -6.27 7.16 12.94
N CYS A 96 -6.08 8.33 12.35
CA CYS A 96 -6.62 8.67 11.05
C CYS A 96 -5.64 9.52 10.24
N LEU A 97 -5.72 9.36 8.93
CA LEU A 97 -5.04 10.15 7.92
C LEU A 97 -6.07 10.58 6.89
N TYR A 98 -6.03 11.84 6.48
CA TYR A 98 -6.97 12.37 5.49
C TYR A 98 -6.31 13.40 4.60
N VAL A 99 -6.59 13.35 3.30
CA VAL A 99 -6.13 14.37 2.35
C VAL A 99 -7.30 15.28 2.01
N PHE A 100 -7.12 16.57 2.25
CA PHE A 100 -8.12 17.59 1.98
C PHE A 100 -7.47 18.79 1.28
N ASP A 101 -8.01 19.21 0.14
CA ASP A 101 -7.49 20.31 -0.66
C ASP A 101 -5.96 20.22 -0.92
N GLY A 102 -5.47 19.01 -1.21
CA GLY A 102 -4.06 18.76 -1.51
C GLY A 102 -3.12 18.81 -0.29
N VAL A 103 -3.67 18.87 0.92
CA VAL A 103 -2.92 18.85 2.18
C VAL A 103 -3.21 17.54 2.91
N LEU A 104 -2.17 16.90 3.44
CA LEU A 104 -2.30 15.73 4.29
C LEU A 104 -2.50 16.15 5.76
N TYR A 105 -3.48 15.53 6.40
CA TYR A 105 -3.80 15.71 7.81
C TYR A 105 -3.66 14.40 8.56
N ALA A 106 -3.21 14.50 9.81
CA ALA A 106 -3.16 13.40 10.76
C ALA A 106 -3.97 13.74 12.00
N GLY A 107 -4.69 12.75 12.52
CA GLY A 107 -5.42 12.83 13.77
C GLY A 107 -5.16 11.61 14.66
N GLY A 108 -5.09 11.81 15.97
CA GLY A 108 -4.89 10.70 16.90
C GLY A 108 -4.73 11.09 18.37
N ASP A 109 -3.84 10.40 19.06
CA ASP A 109 -3.58 10.52 20.49
C ASP A 109 -2.30 11.31 20.79
N PHE A 110 -1.61 11.79 19.75
CA PHE A 110 -0.34 12.49 19.86
C PHE A 110 -0.50 13.93 20.36
N GLU A 111 0.55 14.45 20.98
CA GLU A 111 0.62 15.83 21.45
C GLU A 111 1.69 16.63 20.70
N SER A 112 2.74 15.95 20.22
CA SER A 112 3.84 16.56 19.48
C SER A 112 4.26 15.76 18.25
N SER A 113 4.87 16.48 17.31
CA SER A 113 5.69 15.94 16.23
C SER A 113 7.11 16.48 16.37
N GLY A 114 8.06 15.61 16.67
CA GLY A 114 9.38 16.03 17.14
C GLY A 114 9.28 16.99 18.33
N THR A 115 9.85 18.19 18.19
CA THR A 115 9.80 19.26 19.20
C THR A 115 8.60 20.19 19.07
N THR A 116 7.74 20.01 18.06
CA THR A 116 6.60 20.91 17.80
C THR A 116 5.32 20.37 18.43
N ALA A 117 4.66 21.16 19.27
CA ALA A 117 3.33 20.84 19.78
C ALA A 117 2.28 20.97 18.67
N VAL A 118 1.48 19.92 18.48
CA VAL A 118 0.42 19.86 17.45
C VAL A 118 -0.95 19.52 18.03
N ASN A 119 -1.02 18.93 19.22
CA ASN A 119 -2.26 18.67 19.96
C ASN A 119 -3.31 17.89 19.15
N ARG A 120 -3.03 16.60 18.89
CA ARG A 120 -3.94 15.58 18.35
C ARG A 120 -4.42 15.77 16.91
N VAL A 121 -4.17 16.93 16.29
CA VAL A 121 -4.44 17.20 14.87
C VAL A 121 -3.26 17.96 14.27
N ALA A 122 -2.69 17.43 13.20
CA ALA A 122 -1.58 18.07 12.48
C ALA A 122 -1.83 18.10 10.98
N ARG A 123 -1.31 19.13 10.30
CA ARG A 123 -1.26 19.22 8.84
C ARG A 123 0.17 19.13 8.33
N TRP A 124 0.39 18.49 7.20
CA TRP A 124 1.69 18.43 6.55
C TRP A 124 1.91 19.68 5.68
N ASP A 125 3.04 20.37 5.84
CA ASP A 125 3.38 21.56 5.06
C ASP A 125 4.35 21.29 3.88
N GLY A 126 4.70 20.03 3.65
CA GLY A 126 5.71 19.61 2.67
C GLY A 126 7.06 19.26 3.29
N ALA A 127 7.35 19.71 4.51
CA ALA A 127 8.60 19.42 5.22
C ALA A 127 8.40 18.95 6.67
N SER A 128 7.33 19.39 7.33
CA SER A 128 7.06 19.14 8.74
C SER A 128 5.56 19.13 9.05
N TRP A 129 5.21 18.48 10.16
CA TRP A 129 3.86 18.50 10.70
C TRP A 129 3.63 19.79 11.49
N ARG A 130 2.54 20.50 11.18
CA ARG A 130 2.16 21.78 11.77
C ARG A 130 0.87 21.66 12.57
N PRO A 131 0.74 22.40 13.69
CA PRO A 131 -0.51 22.45 14.45
C PRO A 131 -1.64 23.02 13.59
N LEU A 132 -2.86 22.51 13.79
CA LEU A 132 -4.08 23.09 13.25
C LEU A 132 -4.78 23.93 14.34
N GLY A 133 -4.56 25.24 14.32
CA GLY A 133 -5.08 26.14 15.36
C GLY A 133 -4.53 25.77 16.74
N GLY A 134 -5.40 25.71 17.76
CA GLY A 134 -5.05 25.23 19.11
C GLY A 134 -4.98 23.71 19.25
N GLY A 135 -5.35 22.96 18.20
CA GLY A 135 -5.59 21.52 18.25
C GLY A 135 -6.76 21.13 19.15
N ILE A 136 -6.82 19.86 19.54
CA ILE A 136 -7.87 19.32 20.42
C ILE A 136 -7.27 19.02 21.78
N THR A 137 -7.79 19.68 22.81
CA THR A 137 -7.29 19.62 24.19
C THR A 137 -8.36 19.08 25.12
N GLY A 138 -7.93 18.41 26.19
CA GLY A 138 -8.82 17.77 27.17
C GLY A 138 -8.35 16.37 27.56
N GLN A 139 -8.60 15.98 28.81
CA GLN A 139 -8.29 14.65 29.32
C GLN A 139 -9.03 13.58 28.50
N GLY A 140 -8.29 12.64 27.93
CA GLY A 140 -8.86 11.57 27.10
C GLY A 140 -9.34 12.00 25.71
N ALA A 141 -9.07 13.24 25.29
CA ALA A 141 -9.35 13.68 23.93
C ALA A 141 -8.52 12.85 22.93
N ARG A 142 -9.16 12.45 21.83
CA ARG A 142 -8.58 11.66 20.75
C ARG A 142 -9.29 12.02 19.45
N VAL A 143 -8.58 11.95 18.33
CA VAL A 143 -9.18 12.12 17.02
C VAL A 143 -9.20 10.79 16.29
N TYR A 144 -10.40 10.25 16.10
CA TYR A 144 -10.59 8.96 15.44
C TYR A 144 -10.82 9.08 13.94
N THR A 145 -11.34 10.21 13.49
CA THR A 145 -11.67 10.42 12.08
C THR A 145 -11.43 11.87 11.70
N LEU A 146 -11.18 12.08 10.42
CA LEU A 146 -11.12 13.38 9.78
C LEU A 146 -11.89 13.24 8.47
N LEU A 147 -12.76 14.21 8.16
CA LEU A 147 -13.52 14.16 6.91
C LEU A 147 -13.75 15.56 6.35
N GLY A 148 -13.71 15.69 5.03
CA GLY A 148 -14.02 16.92 4.34
C GLY A 148 -15.50 17.00 3.97
N HIS A 149 -16.15 18.13 4.25
CA HIS A 149 -17.49 18.43 3.77
C HIS A 149 -17.65 19.92 3.47
N ARG A 150 -18.08 20.28 2.25
CA ARG A 150 -18.35 21.66 1.80
C ARG A 150 -17.25 22.66 2.19
N GLN A 151 -16.02 22.41 1.72
CA GLN A 151 -14.84 23.26 1.97
C GLN A 151 -14.43 23.35 3.45
N GLN A 152 -14.91 22.44 4.30
CA GLN A 152 -14.52 22.37 5.70
C GLN A 152 -13.95 20.99 6.03
N LEU A 153 -12.87 20.99 6.82
CA LEU A 153 -12.37 19.80 7.47
C LEU A 153 -13.09 19.65 8.82
N LEU A 154 -13.68 18.49 9.04
CA LEU A 154 -14.38 18.10 10.26
C LEU A 154 -13.54 17.05 11.01
N VAL A 155 -13.57 17.12 12.34
CA VAL A 155 -12.80 16.30 13.29
C VAL A 155 -13.73 15.57 14.25
#